data_AF-H2YPW5-F1
#
_entry.id   AF-H2YPW5-F1
#
_cell.length_a   1.000
_cell.length_b   1.000
_cell.length_c   1.000
_cell.angle_alpha   90.00
_cell.angle_beta   90.00
_cell.angle_gamma   90.00
#
_symmetry.space_group_name_H-M   'P 1'
#
loop_
_entity.id
_entity.type
_entity.pdbx_description
1 polymer ?
#
loop_
_entity_poly.entity_id
_entity_poly.type
_entity_poly.pdbx_seq_one_letter_code
_entity_poly.pdbx_strand_id
1 'polypeptide(L)'
;VIQLTEDLIDNENADGQSSSRKPKFEWGIGDKCLALKTDEGKYYEAVVEDILPESETVAVSFCESGKSDICQISALKPAIGGKAGPGSLHWKSKKNHLRKEEIIAQREYRKKRNLKKKMRIKEKEAESEISKNKWKDFNKKVYSKTSKGKVKKSIFASPDGVGGKVGVGTCGVADKQMTKFDLGAKYNARHLVPR
;
A
#
# COMPACT_ATOMS: atom_id res chain seq x y z
N VAL A 1 -61.27 -57.62 -11.12
CA VAL A 1 -61.99 -56.66 -10.24
C VAL A 1 -61.28 -56.70 -8.90
N ILE A 2 -61.00 -55.54 -8.31
CA ILE A 2 -60.11 -55.27 -7.15
C ILE A 2 -58.70 -54.76 -7.56
N GLN A 3 -58.66 -53.56 -8.15
CA GLN A 3 -57.50 -52.65 -8.22
C GLN A 3 -57.99 -51.22 -7.95
N LEU A 4 -58.84 -51.01 -6.94
CA LEU A 4 -59.50 -49.70 -6.73
C LEU A 4 -59.74 -49.34 -5.25
N THR A 5 -59.01 -49.92 -4.30
CA THR A 5 -59.16 -49.60 -2.86
C THR A 5 -57.84 -49.42 -2.11
N GLU A 6 -56.76 -49.06 -2.81
CA GLU A 6 -55.51 -48.62 -2.15
C GLU A 6 -55.16 -47.15 -2.45
N ASP A 7 -56.00 -46.42 -3.18
CA ASP A 7 -55.76 -45.02 -3.57
C ASP A 7 -56.63 -43.98 -2.82
N LEU A 8 -57.17 -44.33 -1.64
CA LEU A 8 -58.07 -43.44 -0.86
C LEU A 8 -57.64 -43.22 0.59
N ILE A 9 -56.32 -43.19 0.86
CA ILE A 9 -55.78 -42.64 2.14
C ILE A 9 -54.66 -41.60 1.93
N ASP A 10 -54.11 -41.44 0.71
CA ASP A 10 -52.98 -40.52 0.50
C ASP A 10 -53.35 -39.13 -0.06
N ASN A 11 -54.62 -38.71 0.03
CA ASN A 11 -55.02 -37.38 -0.42
C ASN A 11 -56.18 -36.81 0.41
N GLU A 12 -55.85 -36.24 1.57
CA GLU A 12 -56.37 -34.96 2.08
C GLU A 12 -55.88 -34.70 3.51
N ASN A 13 -54.71 -34.08 3.62
CA ASN A 13 -54.46 -32.96 4.54
C ASN A 13 -53.29 -32.16 3.95
N ALA A 14 -53.61 -31.50 2.84
CA ALA A 14 -52.82 -30.43 2.26
C ALA A 14 -53.15 -29.15 3.03
N ASP A 15 -52.19 -28.67 3.82
CA ASP A 15 -51.97 -27.23 4.06
C ASP A 15 -50.59 -27.03 4.68
N GLY A 16 -49.78 -26.14 4.08
CA GLY A 16 -48.67 -25.51 4.81
C GLY A 16 -47.23 -25.73 4.33
N GLN A 17 -47.03 -25.90 3.03
CA GLN A 17 -45.95 -25.27 2.24
C GLN A 17 -44.55 -25.03 2.89
N SER A 18 -43.58 -25.73 2.28
CA SER A 18 -42.20 -25.28 2.07
C SER A 18 -41.33 -25.19 3.34
N SER A 19 -40.61 -26.29 3.57
CA SER A 19 -39.20 -26.23 3.96
C SER A 19 -38.42 -25.44 2.89
N SER A 20 -38.65 -24.13 2.85
CA SER A 20 -37.76 -23.19 2.19
C SER A 20 -36.40 -23.45 2.82
N ARG A 21 -35.49 -24.07 2.06
CA ARG A 21 -34.07 -24.04 2.36
C ARG A 21 -33.68 -22.57 2.27
N LYS A 22 -34.03 -21.79 3.29
CA LYS A 22 -33.56 -20.43 3.43
C LYS A 22 -32.04 -20.56 3.40
N PRO A 23 -31.34 -19.77 2.58
CA PRO A 23 -29.90 -19.75 2.64
C PRO A 23 -29.52 -19.51 4.11
N LYS A 24 -28.86 -20.49 4.74
CA LYS A 24 -28.24 -20.27 6.05
C LYS A 24 -27.18 -19.22 5.82
N PHE A 25 -27.53 -17.99 6.11
CA PHE A 25 -26.60 -16.90 6.06
C PHE A 25 -25.63 -17.08 7.23
N GLU A 26 -24.38 -17.41 6.90
CA GLU A 26 -23.28 -17.31 7.85
C GLU A 26 -23.04 -15.83 8.09
N TRP A 27 -23.55 -15.33 9.21
CA TRP A 27 -23.30 -13.96 9.66
C TRP A 27 -21.90 -13.85 10.25
N GLY A 28 -21.19 -12.78 9.91
CA GLY A 28 -19.90 -12.43 10.49
C GLY A 28 -19.94 -11.11 11.26
N ILE A 29 -18.97 -10.94 12.16
CA ILE A 29 -18.73 -9.66 12.85
C ILE A 29 -18.43 -8.57 11.80
N GLY A 30 -19.17 -7.47 11.88
CA GLY A 30 -19.10 -6.33 10.97
C GLY A 30 -20.06 -6.40 9.78
N ASP A 31 -20.87 -7.45 9.65
CA ASP A 31 -21.88 -7.53 8.59
C ASP A 31 -23.06 -6.58 8.86
N LYS A 32 -23.54 -5.96 7.78
CA LYS A 32 -24.73 -5.09 7.82
C LYS A 32 -26.00 -5.93 7.71
N CYS A 33 -26.86 -5.80 8.71
CA CYS A 33 -28.13 -6.51 8.80
C CYS A 33 -29.28 -5.56 9.12
N LEU A 34 -30.50 -6.07 8.95
CA LEU A 34 -31.73 -5.47 9.46
C LEU A 34 -32.14 -6.26 10.70
N ALA A 35 -32.09 -5.60 11.87
CA ALA A 35 -32.44 -6.18 13.16
C ALA A 35 -33.77 -5.61 13.67
N LEU A 36 -34.54 -6.43 14.37
CA LEU A 36 -35.81 -6.03 14.97
C LEU A 36 -35.54 -5.23 16.25
N LYS A 37 -36.03 -4.00 16.34
CA LYS A 37 -35.92 -3.19 17.55
C LYS A 37 -37.10 -3.46 18.47
N THR A 38 -36.84 -3.92 19.69
CA THR A 38 -37.86 -4.30 20.67
C THR A 38 -38.83 -3.16 21.01
N ASP A 39 -38.35 -1.91 21.02
CA ASP A 39 -39.16 -0.73 21.36
C ASP A 39 -40.31 -0.46 20.39
N GLU A 40 -40.15 -0.83 19.11
CA GLU A 40 -41.04 -0.40 18.02
C GLU A 40 -41.54 -1.55 17.14
N GLY A 41 -40.99 -2.76 17.29
CA GLY A 41 -41.34 -3.92 16.48
C GLY A 41 -41.01 -3.76 14.99
N LYS A 42 -40.13 -2.81 14.64
CA LYS A 42 -39.69 -2.52 13.28
C LYS A 42 -38.24 -2.94 13.05
N TYR A 43 -37.91 -3.22 11.79
CA TYR A 43 -36.56 -3.59 11.39
C TYR A 43 -35.74 -2.33 11.05
N TYR A 44 -34.58 -2.19 11.68
CA TYR A 44 -33.65 -1.08 11.50
C TYR A 44 -32.28 -1.57 11.03
N GLU A 45 -31.54 -0.70 10.31
CA GLU A 45 -30.18 -1.02 9.88
C GLU A 45 -29.24 -1.09 11.10
N ALA A 46 -28.56 -2.22 11.22
CA ALA A 46 -27.64 -2.52 12.30
C ALA A 46 -26.38 -3.22 11.76
N VAL A 47 -25.33 -3.23 12.58
CA VAL A 47 -24.08 -3.93 12.30
C VAL A 47 -23.85 -4.99 13.36
N VAL A 48 -23.52 -6.21 12.93
CA VAL A 48 -23.17 -7.31 13.84
C VAL A 48 -21.88 -6.98 14.58
N GLU A 49 -21.95 -6.90 15.91
CA GLU A 49 -20.81 -6.59 16.78
C GLU A 49 -20.17 -7.86 17.34
N ASP A 50 -21.00 -8.80 17.80
CA ASP A 50 -20.55 -10.07 18.35
C ASP A 50 -21.55 -11.21 18.09
N ILE A 51 -21.04 -12.43 17.99
CA ILE A 51 -21.84 -13.63 17.68
C ILE A 51 -21.53 -14.68 18.74
N LEU A 52 -22.58 -15.10 19.46
CA LEU A 52 -22.51 -16.19 20.44
C LEU A 52 -23.01 -17.48 19.77
N PRO A 53 -22.10 -18.35 19.28
CA PRO A 53 -22.49 -19.55 18.55
C PRO A 53 -23.20 -20.60 19.43
N GLU A 54 -22.96 -20.58 20.74
CA GLU A 54 -23.55 -21.53 21.69
C GLU A 54 -25.04 -21.28 21.93
N SER A 55 -25.46 -20.02 21.95
CA SER A 55 -26.84 -19.60 22.25
C SER A 55 -27.62 -19.14 21.02
N GLU A 56 -27.06 -19.26 19.81
CA GLU A 56 -27.61 -18.77 18.53
C GLU A 56 -28.07 -17.28 18.57
N THR A 57 -27.45 -16.48 19.43
CA THR A 57 -27.73 -15.05 19.61
C THR A 57 -26.61 -14.18 19.06
N VAL A 58 -26.97 -12.99 18.57
CA VAL A 58 -26.05 -12.00 18.02
C VAL A 58 -26.30 -10.66 18.70
N ALA A 59 -25.20 -10.01 19.09
CA ALA A 59 -25.22 -8.62 19.49
C ALA A 59 -25.08 -7.74 18.26
N VAL A 60 -26.04 -6.85 18.05
CA VAL A 60 -26.08 -5.90 16.93
C VAL A 60 -26.08 -4.48 17.45
N SER A 61 -25.42 -3.57 16.74
CA SER A 61 -25.40 -2.14 17.03
C SER A 61 -26.22 -1.39 15.98
N PHE A 62 -27.26 -0.66 16.42
CA PHE A 62 -28.13 0.09 15.50
C PHE A 62 -27.42 1.34 14.99
N CYS A 63 -27.33 1.50 13.66
CA CYS A 63 -26.63 2.63 13.03
C CYS A 63 -27.25 4.00 13.39
N GLU A 64 -28.57 4.03 13.61
CA GLU A 64 -29.33 5.26 13.82
C GLU A 64 -29.23 5.81 15.26
N SER A 65 -29.01 4.94 16.24
CA SER A 65 -29.02 5.31 17.66
C SER A 65 -27.74 4.98 18.41
N GLY A 66 -26.84 4.19 17.82
CA GLY A 66 -25.61 3.74 18.47
C GLY A 66 -25.83 2.83 19.68
N LYS A 67 -27.07 2.39 19.93
CA LYS A 67 -27.41 1.43 20.97
C LYS A 67 -27.20 0.01 20.45
N SER A 68 -26.62 -0.84 21.29
CA SER A 68 -26.50 -2.27 21.01
C SER A 68 -27.68 -3.03 21.61
N ASP A 69 -28.15 -4.05 20.90
CA ASP A 69 -29.26 -4.92 21.30
C ASP A 69 -28.92 -6.38 20.94
N ILE A 70 -29.55 -7.33 21.64
CA ILE A 70 -29.30 -8.76 21.48
C ILE A 70 -30.48 -9.38 20.75
N CYS A 71 -30.22 -9.98 19.59
CA CYS A 71 -31.22 -10.60 18.74
C CYS A 71 -30.86 -12.04 18.40
N GLN A 72 -31.86 -12.84 18.04
CA GLN A 72 -31.65 -14.19 17.52
C GLN A 72 -31.08 -14.14 16.09
N ILE A 73 -30.16 -15.03 15.75
CA ILE A 73 -29.58 -15.14 14.39
C ILE A 73 -30.68 -15.31 13.33
N SER A 74 -31.72 -16.07 13.66
CA SER A 74 -32.87 -16.35 12.80
C SER A 74 -33.77 -15.14 12.54
N ALA A 75 -33.74 -14.13 13.41
CA ALA A 75 -34.52 -12.90 13.30
C ALA A 75 -33.84 -11.84 12.43
N LEU A 76 -32.55 -11.99 12.12
CA LEU A 76 -31.81 -11.05 11.29
C LEU A 76 -32.19 -11.18 9.81
N LYS A 77 -32.38 -10.03 9.16
CA LYS A 77 -32.60 -9.96 7.71
C LYS A 77 -31.39 -9.33 7.02
N PRO A 78 -31.05 -9.73 5.78
CA PRO A 78 -30.02 -9.05 4.99
C PRO A 78 -30.44 -7.59 4.73
N ALA A 79 -29.54 -6.64 5.00
CA ALA A 79 -29.78 -5.25 4.61
C ALA A 79 -29.73 -5.14 3.07
N ILE A 80 -30.60 -4.32 2.46
CA ILE A 80 -30.58 -4.07 1.02
C ILE A 80 -29.25 -3.36 0.70
N GLY A 81 -28.29 -4.13 0.15
CA GLY A 81 -26.90 -3.68 -0.08
C GLY A 81 -25.85 -4.23 0.89
N GLY A 82 -26.27 -4.86 1.99
CA GLY A 82 -25.44 -5.64 2.91
C GLY A 82 -25.67 -7.13 2.67
N LYS A 83 -24.77 -7.78 1.93
CA LYS A 83 -24.93 -9.20 1.63
C LYS A 83 -24.62 -10.02 2.88
N ALA A 84 -25.65 -10.61 3.46
CA ALA A 84 -25.53 -11.87 4.17
C ALA A 84 -25.18 -12.95 3.11
N GLY A 85 -24.16 -13.79 3.36
CA GLY A 85 -23.86 -14.97 2.54
C GLY A 85 -22.39 -15.10 2.09
N PRO A 86 -21.94 -16.34 1.80
CA PRO A 86 -20.55 -16.73 1.52
C PRO A 86 -20.07 -16.30 0.12
N GLY A 87 -20.24 -15.01 -0.18
CA GLY A 87 -19.89 -14.37 -1.44
C GLY A 87 -19.29 -12.96 -1.25
N SER A 88 -18.73 -12.68 -0.07
CA SER A 88 -18.03 -11.43 0.27
C SER A 88 -16.66 -11.30 -0.42
N LEU A 89 -16.61 -11.60 -1.72
CA LEU A 89 -15.46 -11.36 -2.59
C LEU A 89 -15.66 -10.10 -3.45
N HIS A 90 -16.91 -9.67 -3.68
CA HIS A 90 -17.19 -8.59 -4.62
C HIS A 90 -16.91 -7.17 -4.08
N TRP A 91 -17.25 -6.87 -2.82
CA TRP A 91 -17.03 -5.54 -2.23
C TRP A 91 -15.54 -5.24 -1.96
N LYS A 92 -14.81 -6.23 -1.42
CA LYS A 92 -13.35 -6.12 -1.23
C LYS A 92 -12.63 -6.01 -2.58
N SER A 93 -13.09 -6.72 -3.62
CA SER A 93 -12.46 -6.65 -4.95
C SER A 93 -12.53 -5.25 -5.58
N LYS A 94 -13.67 -4.55 -5.48
CA LYS A 94 -13.80 -3.17 -6.01
C LYS A 94 -12.94 -2.17 -5.24
N LYS A 95 -12.89 -2.28 -3.90
CA LYS A 95 -12.02 -1.44 -3.06
C LYS A 95 -10.53 -1.74 -3.28
N ASN A 96 -10.18 -3.01 -3.51
CA ASN A 96 -8.81 -3.43 -3.83
C ASN A 96 -8.39 -2.99 -5.25
N HIS A 97 -9.31 -2.96 -6.21
CA HIS A 97 -9.07 -2.44 -7.56
C HIS A 97 -8.77 -0.95 -7.55
N LEU A 98 -9.62 -0.15 -6.89
CA LEU A 98 -9.43 1.30 -6.75
C LEU A 98 -8.09 1.63 -6.04
N ARG A 99 -7.77 0.90 -4.96
CA ARG A 99 -6.49 1.04 -4.25
C ARG A 99 -5.29 0.64 -5.13
N LYS A 100 -5.46 -0.35 -6.02
CA LYS A 100 -4.40 -0.79 -6.95
C LYS A 100 -4.16 0.25 -8.05
N GLU A 101 -5.21 0.86 -8.60
CA GLU A 101 -5.11 1.92 -9.60
C GLU A 101 -4.42 3.18 -9.03
N GLU A 102 -4.77 3.58 -7.80
CA GLU A 102 -4.13 4.70 -7.11
C GLU A 102 -2.61 4.46 -6.91
N ILE A 103 -2.22 3.24 -6.54
CA ILE A 103 -0.81 2.87 -6.37
C ILE A 103 -0.07 2.94 -7.72
N ILE A 104 -0.70 2.53 -8.83
CA ILE A 104 -0.12 2.61 -10.17
C ILE A 104 0.04 4.07 -10.59
N ALA A 105 -0.99 4.91 -10.42
CA ALA A 105 -0.94 6.33 -10.72
C ALA A 105 0.15 7.07 -9.92
N GLN A 106 0.31 6.76 -8.62
CA GLN A 106 1.39 7.31 -7.80
C GLN A 106 2.78 6.88 -8.29
N ARG A 107 2.94 5.62 -8.71
CA ARG A 107 4.20 5.11 -9.27
C ARG A 107 4.54 5.79 -10.60
N GLU A 108 3.57 5.99 -11.48
CA GLU A 108 3.75 6.69 -12.75
C GLU A 108 4.11 8.16 -12.55
N TYR A 109 3.42 8.84 -11.62
CA TYR A 109 3.75 10.21 -11.23
C TYR A 109 5.21 10.32 -10.73
N ARG A 110 5.63 9.38 -9.86
CA ARG A 110 7.01 9.33 -9.35
C ARG A 110 8.02 9.07 -10.47
N LYS A 111 7.72 8.19 -11.43
CA LYS A 111 8.56 7.94 -12.61
C LYS A 111 8.68 9.18 -13.50
N LYS A 112 7.57 9.87 -13.80
CA LYS A 112 7.54 11.10 -14.61
C LYS A 112 8.36 12.22 -13.96
N ARG A 113 8.26 12.37 -12.64
CA ARG A 113 9.07 13.34 -11.87
C ARG A 113 10.57 13.01 -11.92
N ASN A 114 10.93 11.73 -11.76
CA ASN A 114 12.33 11.30 -11.82
C ASN A 114 12.92 11.47 -13.22
N LEU A 115 12.16 11.18 -14.28
CA LEU A 115 12.60 11.38 -15.66
C LEU A 115 12.88 12.87 -15.94
N LYS A 116 11.95 13.77 -15.55
CA LYS A 116 12.14 15.22 -15.71
C LYS A 116 13.39 15.73 -14.96
N LYS A 117 13.65 15.21 -13.76
CA LYS A 117 14.88 15.53 -13.00
C LYS A 117 16.14 15.04 -13.71
N LYS A 118 16.14 13.80 -14.22
CA LYS A 118 17.27 13.25 -14.97
C LYS A 118 17.57 14.06 -16.23
N MET A 119 16.54 14.49 -16.97
CA MET A 119 16.73 15.33 -18.15
C MET A 119 17.37 16.68 -17.81
N ARG A 120 16.89 17.35 -16.76
CA ARG A 120 17.47 18.63 -16.30
C ARG A 120 18.94 18.48 -15.86
N ILE A 121 19.29 17.37 -15.20
CA ILE A 121 20.68 17.10 -14.80
C ILE A 121 21.55 16.83 -16.04
N LYS A 122 21.06 16.01 -16.98
CA LYS A 122 21.77 15.69 -18.23
C LYS A 122 22.02 16.95 -19.08
N GLU A 123 21.06 17.86 -19.14
CA GLU A 123 21.20 19.15 -19.83
C GLU A 123 22.29 20.02 -19.19
N LYS A 124 22.26 20.17 -17.85
CA LYS A 124 23.32 20.87 -17.11
C LYS A 124 24.71 20.24 -17.29
N GLU A 125 24.77 18.91 -17.34
CA GLU A 125 26.01 18.19 -17.58
C GLU A 125 26.52 18.40 -19.00
N ALA A 126 25.64 18.42 -20.01
CA ALA A 126 26.00 18.74 -21.38
C ALA A 126 26.52 20.18 -21.53
N GLU A 127 25.88 21.17 -20.89
CA GLU A 127 26.38 22.56 -20.83
C GLU A 127 27.76 22.64 -20.16
N SER A 128 27.96 21.85 -19.11
CA SER A 128 29.24 21.75 -18.41
C SER A 128 30.31 21.13 -19.32
N GLU A 129 29.99 20.08 -20.08
CA GLU A 129 30.92 19.45 -21.04
C GLU A 129 31.26 20.36 -22.22
N ILE A 130 30.28 21.11 -22.75
CA ILE A 130 30.54 22.13 -23.78
C ILE A 130 31.51 23.19 -23.25
N SER A 131 31.31 23.65 -22.01
CA SER A 131 32.19 24.65 -21.39
C SER A 131 33.59 24.10 -21.13
N LYS A 132 33.70 22.84 -20.67
CA LYS A 132 34.99 22.14 -20.52
C LYS A 132 35.70 21.98 -21.87
N ASN A 133 34.99 21.59 -22.92
CA ASN A 133 35.59 21.42 -24.26
C ASN A 133 36.05 22.75 -24.83
N LYS A 134 35.24 23.81 -24.73
CA LYS A 134 35.66 25.18 -25.10
C LYS A 134 36.93 25.61 -24.36
N TRP A 135 37.01 25.33 -23.05
CA TRP A 135 38.21 25.62 -22.27
C TRP A 135 39.41 24.78 -22.71
N LYS A 136 39.23 23.48 -22.97
CA LYS A 136 40.29 22.61 -23.51
C LYS A 136 40.81 23.10 -24.86
N ASP A 137 39.92 23.54 -25.75
CA ASP A 137 40.29 24.07 -27.06
C ASP A 137 41.03 25.40 -26.96
N PHE A 138 40.57 26.30 -26.08
CA PHE A 138 41.29 27.54 -25.73
C PHE A 138 42.70 27.22 -25.18
N ASN A 139 42.79 26.28 -24.24
CA ASN A 139 44.05 25.85 -23.64
C ASN A 139 45.00 25.25 -24.71
N LYS A 140 44.50 24.37 -25.58
CA LYS A 140 45.24 23.79 -26.70
C LYS A 140 45.74 24.86 -27.66
N LYS A 141 44.94 25.89 -27.94
CA LYS A 141 45.29 27.02 -28.82
C LYS A 141 46.36 27.92 -28.21
N VAL A 142 46.33 28.15 -26.90
CA VAL A 142 47.35 28.94 -26.18
C VAL A 142 48.68 28.19 -26.13
N TYR A 143 48.66 26.88 -25.85
CA TYR A 143 49.90 26.09 -25.81
C TYR A 143 50.46 25.75 -27.20
N SER A 144 49.64 25.60 -28.24
CA SER A 144 50.13 25.21 -29.58
C SER A 144 50.84 26.34 -30.33
N LYS A 145 50.52 27.62 -30.06
CA LYS A 145 51.08 28.76 -30.79
C LYS A 145 52.34 29.38 -30.16
N THR A 146 52.68 29.04 -28.91
CA THR A 146 53.79 29.73 -28.19
C THR A 146 54.67 28.81 -27.33
N SER A 147 54.48 27.48 -27.31
CA SER A 147 55.22 26.57 -26.40
C SER A 147 56.58 26.07 -26.89
N LYS A 148 57.34 26.84 -27.69
CA LYS A 148 58.78 26.63 -27.76
C LYS A 148 59.42 27.29 -26.52
N GLY A 149 59.37 26.62 -25.36
CA GLY A 149 60.20 26.99 -24.20
C GLY A 149 59.52 27.31 -22.86
N LYS A 150 58.20 27.12 -22.69
CA LYS A 150 57.54 27.30 -21.38
C LYS A 150 57.17 25.95 -20.73
N VAL A 151 57.37 25.88 -19.41
CA VAL A 151 57.21 24.68 -18.58
C VAL A 151 55.82 24.04 -18.77
N LYS A 152 55.80 22.74 -19.07
CA LYS A 152 54.62 21.99 -19.55
C LYS A 152 53.51 21.77 -18.50
N LYS A 153 53.72 22.16 -17.24
CA LYS A 153 52.77 21.97 -16.13
C LYS A 153 52.68 23.25 -15.32
N SER A 154 51.45 23.73 -15.07
CA SER A 154 51.19 24.88 -14.18
C SER A 154 51.60 24.54 -12.75
N ILE A 155 52.20 25.49 -12.03
CA ILE A 155 52.50 25.35 -10.58
C ILE A 155 51.23 25.19 -9.72
N PHE A 156 50.05 25.52 -10.27
CA PHE A 156 48.74 25.32 -9.65
C PHE A 156 48.00 24.09 -10.22
N ALA A 157 48.63 23.32 -11.12
CA ALA A 157 48.02 22.09 -11.61
C ALA A 157 47.88 21.10 -10.45
N SER A 158 46.68 20.56 -10.27
CA SER A 158 46.48 19.44 -9.36
C SER A 158 47.37 18.28 -9.83
N PRO A 159 48.25 17.74 -8.97
CA PRO A 159 49.11 16.64 -9.37
C PRO A 159 48.29 15.41 -9.73
N ASP A 160 48.76 14.68 -10.75
CA ASP A 160 48.09 13.49 -11.28
C ASP A 160 48.11 12.29 -10.29
N GLY A 161 48.83 12.40 -9.17
CA GLY A 161 48.95 11.38 -8.13
C GLY A 161 48.10 11.65 -6.88
N VAL A 162 47.66 10.58 -6.21
CA VAL A 162 46.83 10.62 -4.98
C VAL A 162 47.48 11.44 -3.86
N GLY A 163 48.81 11.57 -3.84
CA GLY A 163 49.57 12.31 -2.83
C GLY A 163 49.82 13.80 -3.10
N GLY A 164 49.31 14.39 -4.20
CA GLY A 164 49.68 15.76 -4.55
C GLY A 164 48.58 16.82 -4.47
N LYS A 165 47.34 16.48 -4.11
CA LYS A 165 46.26 17.48 -4.02
C LYS A 165 46.50 18.47 -2.87
N VAL A 166 47.07 19.63 -3.18
CA VAL A 166 47.11 20.77 -2.25
C VAL A 166 45.68 21.23 -1.99
N GLY A 167 45.23 21.16 -0.74
CA GLY A 167 43.88 21.55 -0.32
C GLY A 167 42.85 20.42 -0.22
N VAL A 168 43.23 19.16 -0.47
CA VAL A 168 42.38 17.98 -0.21
C VAL A 168 43.06 17.09 0.82
N GLY A 169 43.11 17.59 2.05
CA GLY A 169 43.74 16.92 3.18
C GLY A 169 43.57 17.78 4.42
N THR A 170 43.06 17.17 5.47
CA THR A 170 42.77 17.73 6.79
C THR A 170 43.79 18.77 7.26
N CYS A 171 43.33 19.86 7.87
CA CYS A 171 44.16 20.68 8.75
C CYS A 171 44.99 19.75 9.68
N GLY A 172 46.32 19.70 9.48
CA GLY A 172 47.27 19.17 10.47
C GLY A 172 47.46 17.66 10.61
N VAL A 173 47.02 16.80 9.67
CA VAL A 173 47.27 15.33 9.79
C VAL A 173 47.74 14.74 8.45
N ALA A 174 49.05 14.64 8.27
CA ALA A 174 49.69 14.34 6.98
C ALA A 174 49.47 12.90 6.44
N ASP A 175 49.12 11.92 7.28
CA ASP A 175 49.14 10.50 6.87
C ASP A 175 47.83 9.73 7.10
N LYS A 176 46.72 10.42 7.44
CA LYS A 176 45.41 9.78 7.57
C LYS A 176 44.62 9.96 6.27
N GLN A 177 44.23 8.84 5.65
CA GLN A 177 43.22 8.81 4.58
C GLN A 177 41.98 9.63 4.99
N MET A 178 41.35 10.35 4.06
CA MET A 178 40.05 11.00 4.32
C MET A 178 39.13 10.00 5.01
N THR A 179 38.43 10.44 6.06
CA THR A 179 37.48 9.62 6.79
C THR A 179 36.58 8.91 5.79
N LYS A 180 36.67 7.58 5.73
CA LYS A 180 35.74 6.78 4.94
C LYS A 180 34.36 7.08 5.49
N PHE A 181 33.53 7.73 4.68
CA PHE A 181 32.15 7.96 5.04
C PHE A 181 31.42 6.62 4.89
N ASP A 182 31.45 5.81 5.96
CA ASP A 182 30.67 4.59 6.03
C ASP A 182 29.19 4.98 6.14
N LEU A 183 28.48 4.89 5.01
CA LEU A 183 27.02 5.02 4.94
C LEU A 183 26.28 4.02 5.87
N GLY A 184 26.98 3.03 6.42
CA GLY A 184 26.46 2.01 7.33
C GLY A 184 26.60 2.30 8.83
N ALA A 185 27.32 3.34 9.25
CA ALA A 185 27.64 3.53 10.68
C ALA A 185 26.51 4.14 11.53
N LYS A 186 25.41 4.60 10.93
CA LYS A 186 24.33 5.28 11.68
C LYS A 186 23.39 4.34 12.45
N TYR A 187 23.49 3.01 12.32
CA TYR A 187 22.45 2.10 12.84
C TYR A 187 22.91 0.82 13.55
N ASN A 188 24.20 0.63 13.86
CA ASN A 188 24.64 -0.56 14.60
C ASN A 188 24.86 -0.26 16.10
N ALA A 189 23.80 0.16 16.79
CA ALA A 189 23.76 0.33 18.25
C ALA A 189 23.60 -1.01 18.99
N ARG A 190 24.32 -2.08 18.60
CA ARG A 190 24.27 -3.38 19.30
C ARG A 190 25.28 -3.50 20.46
N HIS A 191 26.04 -2.46 20.74
CA HIS A 191 27.05 -2.43 21.81
C HIS A 191 26.64 -1.58 23.04
N LEU A 192 25.39 -1.11 23.11
CA LEU A 192 24.88 -0.29 24.22
C LEU A 192 24.02 -1.07 25.23
N VAL A 193 24.09 -2.41 25.24
CA VAL A 193 23.40 -3.20 26.27
C VAL A 193 24.44 -3.72 27.26
N PRO A 194 24.46 -3.23 28.52
CA PRO A 194 25.29 -3.83 29.56
C PRO A 194 24.82 -5.27 29.83
N ARG A 195 25.78 -6.19 29.98
CA ARG A 195 25.53 -7.53 30.51
C ARG A 195 25.25 -7.48 32.00
#